data_AF-A0A968HH64-F1
#
_entry.id   AF-A0A968HH64-F1
#
_cell.length_a   1.000
_cell.length_b   1.000
_cell.length_c   1.000
_cell.angle_alpha   90.00
_cell.angle_beta   90.00
_cell.angle_gamma   90.00
#
_symmetry.space_group_name_H-M   'P 1'
#
loop_
_entity.id
_entity.type
_entity.pdbx_description
1 polymer ?
#
loop_
_entity_poly.entity_id
_entity_poly.type
_entity_poly.pdbx_seq_one_letter_code
_entity_poly.pdbx_strand_id
1 'polypeptide(L)' 'MRPVRIIFGGADPYLNRGVANSFHDLFPASDLFLLHGARHYVQIDEPEEVARLILSMPSG' A
#
# COMPACT_ATOMS: atom_id res chain seq x y z
N MET A 1 -11.40 -9.65 -13.22
CA MET A 1 -10.81 -8.42 -12.65
C MET A 1 -9.37 -8.73 -12.26
N ARG A 2 -8.44 -7.77 -12.37
CA ARG A 2 -7.04 -7.99 -11.96
C ARG A 2 -6.86 -7.56 -10.50
N PRO A 3 -6.28 -8.40 -9.61
CA PRO A 3 -5.98 -7.99 -8.25
C PRO A 3 -5.04 -6.79 -8.20
N VAL A 4 -5.24 -5.89 -7.25
CA VAL A 4 -4.37 -4.73 -7.00
C VAL A 4 -3.99 -4.70 -5.53
N ARG A 5 -2.72 -4.45 -5.21
CA ARG A 5 -2.29 -4.23 -3.83
C ARG A 5 -1.76 -2.82 -3.68
N ILE A 6 -2.36 -2.06 -2.77
CA ILE A 6 -1.98 -0.70 -2.45
C ILE A 6 -1.20 -0.74 -1.12
N ILE A 7 0.04 -0.28 -1.15
CA ILE A 7 0.92 -0.18 0.04
C ILE A 7 1.27 1.29 0.20
N PHE A 8 0.90 1.89 1.34
CA PHE A 8 0.98 3.34 1.54
C PHE A 8 1.56 3.72 2.90
N GLY A 9 2.27 4.84 2.94
CA GLY A 9 2.84 5.39 4.18
C GLY A 9 1.75 5.94 5.09
N GLY A 10 1.56 5.32 6.24
CA GLY A 10 0.56 5.73 7.24
C GLY A 10 0.94 7.01 8.00
N ALA A 11 2.22 7.40 7.93
CA ALA A 11 2.78 8.61 8.54
C ALA A 11 3.21 9.68 7.49
N ASP A 12 2.81 9.53 6.22
CA ASP A 12 3.11 10.50 5.17
C ASP A 12 2.32 11.82 5.38
N PRO A 13 2.98 12.97 5.54
CA PRO A 13 2.31 14.26 5.71
C PRO A 13 1.78 14.86 4.39
N TYR A 14 2.17 14.32 3.22
CA TYR A 14 1.85 14.87 1.90
C TYR A 14 0.79 14.06 1.17
N LEU A 15 0.96 12.73 1.08
CA LEU A 15 -0.07 11.83 0.58
C LEU A 15 -0.78 11.18 1.77
N ASN A 16 -1.78 11.88 2.31
CA ASN A 16 -2.50 11.37 3.47
C ASN A 16 -3.37 10.14 3.13
N ARG A 17 -3.88 9.46 4.16
CA ARG A 17 -4.70 8.25 4.06
C ARG A 17 -5.90 8.35 3.12
N GLY A 18 -6.41 9.57 2.87
CA GLY A 18 -7.51 9.81 1.94
C GLY A 18 -7.19 9.38 0.51
N VAL A 19 -5.96 9.62 0.03
CA VAL A 19 -5.55 9.22 -1.33
C VAL A 19 -5.54 7.70 -1.46
N ALA A 20 -5.03 7.01 -0.44
CA ALA A 20 -4.97 5.55 -0.41
C ALA A 20 -6.39 4.92 -0.42
N ASN A 21 -7.32 5.52 0.34
CA ASN A 21 -8.72 5.10 0.35
C ASN A 21 -9.38 5.32 -1.02
N SER A 22 -9.16 6.48 -1.66
CA SER A 22 -9.71 6.74 -3.00
C SER A 22 -9.24 5.72 -4.05
N PHE A 23 -7.99 5.25 -3.98
CA PHE A 23 -7.53 4.17 -4.85
C PHE A 23 -8.20 2.83 -4.52
N HIS A 24 -8.40 2.53 -3.23
CA HIS A 24 -9.07 1.30 -2.82
C HIS A 24 -10.52 1.25 -3.33
N ASP A 25 -11.24 2.37 -3.25
CA ASP A 25 -12.60 2.50 -3.77
C ASP A 25 -12.66 2.36 -5.31
N LEU A 26 -11.63 2.84 -6.02
CA LEU A 26 -11.56 2.78 -7.48
C LEU A 26 -11.26 1.37 -8.02
N PHE A 27 -10.46 0.58 -7.29
CA PHE A 27 -10.04 -0.74 -7.72
C PHE A 27 -10.87 -1.84 -7.04
N PRO A 28 -11.86 -2.46 -7.75
CA PRO A 28 -12.84 -3.35 -7.14
C PRO A 28 -12.30 -4.69 -6.62
N ALA A 29 -11.03 -5.01 -6.89
CA ALA A 29 -10.35 -6.20 -6.39
C ALA A 29 -9.02 -5.81 -5.71
N SER A 30 -9.04 -4.72 -4.93
CA SER A 30 -7.85 -4.23 -4.25
C SER A 30 -7.76 -4.62 -2.79
N ASP A 31 -6.54 -4.80 -2.31
CA ASP A 31 -6.19 -4.77 -0.88
C ASP A 31 -5.48 -3.46 -0.56
N LEU A 32 -5.73 -2.87 0.61
CA LEU A 32 -5.05 -1.67 1.10
C LEU A 32 -4.28 -1.95 2.40
N PHE A 33 -2.98 -1.63 2.41
CA PHE A 33 -2.09 -1.71 3.57
C PHE A 33 -1.50 -0.33 3.89
N LEU A 34 -1.70 0.14 5.12
CA LEU A 34 -1.11 1.37 5.64
C LEU A 34 0.04 1.01 6.59
N LEU A 35 1.27 1.38 6.21
CA LEU A 35 2.47 1.14 7.00
C LEU A 35 2.68 2.28 7.99
N HIS A 36 2.41 2.03 9.27
CA HIS A 36 2.37 3.09 10.29
C HIS A 36 3.72 3.76 10.56
N GLY A 37 4.86 3.08 10.32
CA GLY A 37 6.19 3.65 10.49
C GLY A 37 6.72 4.36 9.23
N ALA A 38 6.15 4.06 8.07
CA ALA A 38 6.58 4.61 6.80
C ALA A 38 5.92 5.95 6.45
N ARG A 39 6.71 6.83 5.84
CA ARG A 39 6.27 8.08 5.22
C ARG A 39 6.17 7.86 3.70
N HIS A 40 6.60 8.83 2.91
CA HIS A 40 6.38 8.87 1.47
C HIS A 40 7.07 7.72 0.70
N TYR A 41 8.28 7.35 1.11
CA TYR A 41 9.07 6.33 0.41
C TYR A 41 9.02 5.02 1.17
N VAL A 42 7.87 4.33 1.11
CA VAL A 42 7.61 3.09 1.87
C VAL A 42 8.66 2.00 1.64
N GLN A 43 9.19 1.90 0.43
CA GLN A 43 10.24 0.94 0.07
C GLN A 43 11.61 1.27 0.69
N ILE A 44 11.78 2.50 1.18
CA ILE A 44 13.00 2.94 1.87
C ILE A 44 12.80 2.87 3.39
N ASP A 45 11.63 3.32 3.88
CA ASP A 45 11.34 3.37 5.31
C ASP A 45 11.08 1.97 5.91
N GLU A 46 10.36 1.10 5.19
CA GLU A 46 10.00 -0.27 5.63
C GLU A 46 10.21 -1.31 4.52
N PRO A 47 11.45 -1.51 4.03
CA PRO A 47 11.74 -2.35 2.85
C PRO A 47 11.30 -3.81 3.01
N GLU A 48 11.51 -4.39 4.19
CA GLU A 48 11.18 -5.78 4.48
C GLU A 48 9.66 -6.02 4.44
N GLU A 49 8.89 -5.11 5.01
CA GLU A 49 7.43 -5.21 5.03
C GLU A 49 6.84 -5.00 3.64
N VAL A 50 7.35 -4.04 2.88
CA VAL A 50 6.97 -3.86 1.46
C VAL A 50 7.29 -5.12 0.66
N ALA A 51 8.49 -5.70 0.81
CA ALA A 51 8.86 -6.93 0.12
C ALA A 51 7.95 -8.10 0.49
N ARG A 52 7.64 -8.28 1.78
CA ARG A 52 6.71 -9.31 2.27
C ARG A 52 5.33 -9.15 1.67
N LEU A 53 4.81 -7.92 1.60
CA LEU A 53 3.50 -7.62 1.00
C LEU A 53 3.50 -7.83 -0.52
N ILE A 54 4.60 -7.60 -1.23
CA ILE A 54 4.71 -7.91 -2.66
C ILE A 54 4.73 -9.43 -2.87
N LEU A 55 5.58 -10.16 -2.14
CA LEU A 55 5.79 -11.60 -2.33
C LEU A 55 4.59 -12.46 -1.86
N SER A 56 3.77 -11.94 -0.95
CA SER A 56 2.54 -12.61 -0.48
C SER A 56 1.32 -12.38 -1.37
N MET A 57 1.47 -11.70 -2.52
CA MET A 57 0.36 -11.64 -3.48
C MET A 57 0.11 -13.02 -4.09
N PRO A 58 -1.15 -13.49 -4.15
CA PRO A 58 -1.47 -14.73 -4.83
C PRO A 58 -0.99 -14.67 -6.28
N SER A 59 -0.21 -15.66 -6.69
CA SER A 59 0.09 -15.87 -8.11
C SER A 59 -1.19 -16.41 -8.76
N GLY A 60 -1.66 -15.76 -9.82
CA GLY A 60 -2.80 -16.22 -10.62
C GLY A 60 -2.49 -17.48 -11.41
#